data_AF-A0A3D9FFL6-F1
#
_entry.id   AF-A0A3D9FFL6-F1
#
_cell.length_a   1.000
_cell.length_b   1.000
_cell.length_c   1.000
_cell.angle_alpha   90.00
_cell.angle_beta   90.00
_cell.angle_gamma   90.00
#
_symmetry.space_group_name_H-M   'P 1'
#
loop_
_entity.id
_entity.type
_entity.pdbx_description
1 polymer ?
#
loop_
_entity_poly.entity_id
_entity_poly.type
_entity_poly.pdbx_seq_one_letter_code
_entity_poly.pdbx_strand_id
1 'polypeptide(L)'
;MTMIRTAALLAALSLPIAAEAQPTGFDDCENAWPAQLENLAIGENGEGIRTFYDGAVTLLQIDTIEPAAASGGFVVMMWTGSELSDLDRLCWVTAGHGGIDVDATTSSYDPAEGLTLSVPTSRHSQEDGSLIEGAIRFRLNVDAGTLTPLY
;
A
#
# COMPACT_ATOMS: atom_id res chain seq x y z
N MET A 1 -22.70 33.80 -60.30
CA MET A 1 -23.50 32.92 -59.43
C MET A 1 -22.52 32.03 -58.69
N THR A 2 -22.35 32.33 -57.41
CA THR A 2 -21.28 31.84 -56.54
C THR A 2 -21.92 30.96 -55.47
N MET A 3 -21.45 29.73 -55.27
CA MET A 3 -21.58 29.02 -54.00
C MET A 3 -20.45 27.98 -53.88
N ILE A 4 -19.37 28.35 -53.19
CA ILE A 4 -18.40 27.39 -52.65
C ILE A 4 -18.87 27.08 -51.23
N ARG A 5 -19.27 25.83 -50.98
CA ARG A 5 -19.68 25.33 -49.67
C ARG A 5 -18.43 24.92 -48.90
N THR A 6 -18.01 25.75 -47.94
CA THR A 6 -16.91 25.43 -47.02
C THR A 6 -17.49 24.57 -45.89
N ALA A 7 -17.18 23.26 -45.88
CA ALA A 7 -17.46 22.38 -44.75
C ALA A 7 -16.28 22.45 -43.77
N ALA A 8 -16.48 23.10 -42.62
CA ALA A 8 -15.52 23.10 -41.53
C ALA A 8 -15.68 21.80 -40.72
N LEU A 9 -14.70 20.89 -40.82
CA LEU A 9 -14.58 19.76 -39.90
C LEU A 9 -14.15 20.29 -38.52
N LEU A 10 -15.04 20.19 -37.53
CA LEU A 10 -14.67 20.30 -36.12
C LEU A 10 -13.88 19.03 -35.74
N ALA A 11 -12.57 19.17 -35.53
CA ALA A 11 -11.77 18.18 -34.85
C ALA A 11 -12.06 18.25 -33.34
N ALA A 12 -12.80 17.27 -32.82
CA ALA A 12 -13.01 17.12 -31.38
C ALA A 12 -11.68 16.68 -30.74
N LEU A 13 -11.04 17.59 -30.00
CA LEU A 13 -9.93 17.26 -29.10
C LEU A 13 -10.49 16.45 -27.92
N SER A 14 -10.38 15.13 -28.02
CA SER A 14 -10.53 14.24 -26.87
C SER A 14 -9.31 14.41 -25.96
N LEU A 15 -9.40 15.26 -24.94
CA LEU A 15 -8.42 15.27 -23.86
C LEU A 15 -8.52 13.93 -23.11
N PRO A 16 -7.41 13.19 -22.91
CA PRO A 16 -7.42 12.08 -21.99
C PRO A 16 -7.68 12.64 -20.59
N ILE A 17 -8.77 12.18 -19.97
CA ILE A 17 -8.97 12.34 -18.53
C ILE A 17 -7.83 11.55 -17.89
N ALA A 18 -6.88 12.27 -17.28
CA ALA A 18 -5.91 11.63 -16.41
C ALA A 18 -6.69 11.03 -15.24
N ALA A 19 -6.87 9.71 -15.25
CA ALA A 19 -7.22 9.00 -14.04
C ALA A 19 -6.06 9.23 -13.06
N GLU A 20 -6.34 9.86 -11.91
CA GLU A 20 -5.37 9.92 -10.83
C GLU A 20 -5.05 8.47 -10.44
N ALA A 21 -3.84 8.03 -10.74
CA ALA A 21 -3.36 6.73 -10.32
C ALA A 21 -3.50 6.68 -8.78
N GLN A 22 -4.33 5.77 -8.29
CA GLN A 22 -4.26 5.36 -6.88
C GLN A 22 -2.79 4.98 -6.59
N PRO A 23 -2.23 5.24 -5.40
CA PRO A 23 -0.89 4.74 -5.08
C PRO A 23 -0.87 3.23 -5.32
N THR A 24 -0.24 2.81 -6.43
CA THR A 24 -0.35 1.45 -6.97
C THR A 24 0.66 0.50 -6.36
N GLY A 25 1.11 0.72 -5.13
CA GLY A 25 2.10 -0.20 -4.59
C GLY A 25 2.74 0.19 -3.29
N PHE A 26 3.44 -0.80 -2.81
CA PHE A 26 4.46 -0.68 -1.78
C PHE A 26 5.67 0.03 -2.37
N ASP A 27 6.13 1.08 -1.70
CA ASP A 27 7.42 1.71 -1.98
C ASP A 27 8.52 1.07 -1.15
N ASP A 28 9.76 1.15 -1.61
CA ASP A 28 10.91 0.85 -0.77
C ASP A 28 11.05 1.93 0.32
N CYS A 29 11.31 1.51 1.56
CA CYS A 29 11.41 2.43 2.68
C CYS A 29 12.50 3.50 2.52
N GLU A 30 13.57 3.26 1.76
CA GLU A 30 14.61 4.25 1.50
C GLU A 30 14.09 5.44 0.68
N ASN A 31 13.02 5.25 -0.10
CA ASN A 31 12.47 6.25 -1.01
C ASN A 31 11.09 6.78 -0.57
N ALA A 32 10.58 6.33 0.57
CA ALA A 32 9.22 6.60 0.97
C ALA A 32 9.05 7.94 1.71
N TRP A 33 8.30 8.86 1.09
CA TRP A 33 7.80 10.09 1.69
C TRP A 33 6.30 10.22 1.40
N PRO A 34 5.43 10.61 2.37
CA PRO A 34 5.68 11.05 3.74
C PRO A 34 5.61 9.93 4.80
N ALA A 35 5.53 8.67 4.39
CA ALA A 35 5.43 7.49 5.26
C ALA A 35 6.76 7.15 5.96
N GLN A 36 7.33 8.13 6.65
CA GLN A 36 8.57 8.01 7.38
C GLN A 36 8.33 7.27 8.70
N LEU A 37 9.36 6.55 9.18
CA LEU A 37 9.36 5.82 10.45
C LEU A 37 9.11 6.70 11.69
N GLU A 38 9.12 8.03 11.56
CA GLU A 38 8.73 8.96 12.63
C GLU A 38 7.21 8.96 12.89
N ASN A 39 6.40 8.52 11.92
CA ASN A 39 4.94 8.47 12.03
C ASN A 39 4.44 7.09 12.49
N LEU A 40 5.30 6.28 13.11
CA LEU A 40 4.92 4.98 13.64
C LEU A 40 3.91 5.14 14.78
N ALA A 41 2.73 4.55 14.60
CA ALA A 41 1.62 4.59 15.55
C ALA A 41 1.63 3.34 16.42
N ILE A 42 2.61 3.24 17.32
CA ILE A 42 2.81 2.08 18.19
C ILE A 42 2.33 2.38 19.61
N GLY A 43 1.42 1.56 20.13
CA GLY A 43 0.94 1.65 21.51
C GLY A 43 1.93 1.11 22.54
N GLU A 44 1.82 1.56 23.80
CA GLU A 44 2.67 1.09 24.91
C GLU A 44 2.53 -0.42 25.20
N ASN A 45 1.41 -1.01 24.78
CA ASN A 45 1.11 -2.43 24.88
C ASN A 45 1.49 -3.24 23.63
N GLY A 46 2.12 -2.62 22.63
CA GLY A 46 2.50 -3.25 21.36
C GLY A 46 1.43 -3.21 20.28
N GLU A 47 0.33 -2.48 20.47
CA GLU A 47 -0.62 -2.16 19.39
C GLU A 47 0.10 -1.54 18.19
N GLY A 48 -0.37 -1.85 16.98
CA GLY A 48 0.26 -1.43 15.74
C GLY A 48 1.53 -2.22 15.36
N ILE A 49 1.89 -3.27 16.10
CA ILE A 49 2.99 -4.20 15.75
C ILE A 49 2.45 -5.62 15.61
N ARG A 50 2.70 -6.23 14.44
CA ARG A 50 2.36 -7.64 14.22
C ARG A 50 3.48 -8.40 13.54
N THR A 51 3.84 -9.54 14.11
CA THR A 51 4.86 -10.43 13.55
C THR A 51 4.25 -11.69 12.97
N PHE A 52 4.85 -12.20 11.90
CA PHE A 52 4.44 -13.40 11.17
C PHE A 52 5.67 -14.23 10.80
N TYR A 53 5.43 -15.49 10.45
CA TYR A 53 6.45 -16.40 9.93
C TYR A 53 7.68 -16.47 10.87
N ASP A 54 7.43 -16.90 12.12
CA ASP A 54 8.43 -17.01 13.19
C ASP A 54 9.24 -15.73 13.45
N GLY A 55 8.62 -14.57 13.19
CA GLY A 55 9.22 -13.25 13.41
C GLY A 55 10.03 -12.71 12.23
N ALA A 56 10.15 -13.48 11.14
CA ALA A 56 10.85 -13.01 9.95
C ALA A 56 10.14 -11.83 9.27
N VAL A 57 8.82 -11.72 9.42
CA VAL A 57 8.02 -10.63 8.85
C VAL A 57 7.38 -9.83 9.97
N THR A 58 7.55 -8.50 9.95
CA THR A 58 6.95 -7.57 10.91
C THR A 58 6.19 -6.48 10.17
N LEU A 59 4.94 -6.24 10.58
CA LEU A 59 4.16 -5.08 10.19
C LEU A 59 4.20 -4.03 11.29
N LEU A 60 4.38 -2.77 10.91
CA LEU A 60 4.34 -1.62 11.80
C LEU A 60 3.34 -0.59 11.27
N GLN A 61 2.38 -0.18 12.09
CA GLN A 61 1.37 0.80 11.71
C GLN A 61 1.96 2.22 11.61
N ILE A 62 1.48 2.98 10.63
CA ILE A 62 1.76 4.40 10.44
C ILE A 62 0.46 5.18 10.57
N ASP A 63 0.53 6.31 11.26
CA ASP A 63 -0.48 7.37 11.22
C ASP A 63 0.22 8.72 11.04
N THR A 64 0.02 9.38 9.90
CA THR A 64 0.61 10.69 9.62
C THR A 64 -0.16 11.85 10.26
N ILE A 65 -1.26 11.57 10.96
CA ILE A 65 -2.24 12.51 11.52
C ILE A 65 -3.00 13.28 10.42
N GLU A 66 -2.28 13.88 9.48
CA GLU A 66 -2.83 14.60 8.34
C GLU A 66 -2.19 14.12 7.02
N PRO A 67 -2.94 14.17 5.89
CA PRO A 67 -4.35 14.53 5.79
C PRO A 67 -5.25 13.45 6.43
N ALA A 68 -6.24 13.85 7.23
CA ALA A 68 -7.09 12.90 7.98
C ALA A 68 -7.78 11.83 7.10
N ALA A 69 -8.10 12.16 5.85
CA ALA A 69 -8.73 11.23 4.92
C ALA A 69 -7.76 10.18 4.32
N ALA A 70 -6.46 10.32 4.57
CA ALA A 70 -5.40 9.49 3.99
C ALA A 70 -4.18 9.38 4.94
N SER A 71 -4.41 9.36 6.26
CA SER A 71 -3.33 9.35 7.25
C SER A 71 -2.76 7.95 7.54
N GLY A 72 -3.54 6.91 7.23
CA GLY A 72 -3.20 5.52 7.51
C GLY A 72 -2.15 4.95 6.56
N GLY A 73 -1.22 4.21 7.13
CA GLY A 73 -0.24 3.40 6.41
C GLY A 73 0.32 2.27 7.25
N PHE A 74 1.23 1.49 6.67
CA PHE A 74 2.06 0.54 7.41
C PHE A 74 3.35 0.20 6.67
N VAL A 75 4.34 -0.22 7.45
CA VAL A 75 5.62 -0.77 7.00
C VAL A 75 5.55 -2.29 7.03
N VAL A 76 6.17 -2.94 6.05
CA VAL A 76 6.50 -4.35 6.03
C VAL A 76 8.01 -4.47 6.15
N MET A 77 8.50 -4.96 7.28
CA MET A 77 9.88 -5.37 7.44
C MET A 77 9.99 -6.87 7.24
N MET A 78 10.99 -7.32 6.49
CA MET A 78 11.28 -8.72 6.30
C MET A 78 12.77 -8.98 6.50
N TRP A 79 13.08 -10.04 7.23
CA TRP A 79 14.42 -10.60 7.36
C TRP A 79 14.52 -11.82 6.45
N THR A 80 15.52 -11.86 5.59
CA THR A 80 15.80 -13.01 4.70
C THR A 80 17.13 -13.63 5.06
N GLY A 81 17.30 -14.93 4.83
CA GLY A 81 18.51 -15.67 5.20
C GLY A 81 18.37 -16.41 6.52
N SER A 82 19.25 -17.40 6.74
CA SER A 82 19.22 -18.29 7.91
C SER A 82 20.42 -18.15 8.84
N GLU A 83 21.50 -17.51 8.37
CA GLU A 83 22.70 -17.23 9.14
C GLU A 83 22.92 -15.73 9.24
N LEU A 84 23.50 -15.27 10.35
CA LEU A 84 23.74 -13.84 10.61
C LEU A 84 24.56 -13.13 9.51
N SER A 85 25.40 -13.87 8.78
CA SER A 85 26.22 -13.32 7.67
C SER A 85 25.41 -12.98 6.43
N ASP A 86 24.24 -13.59 6.27
CA ASP A 86 23.41 -13.54 5.06
C ASP A 86 22.04 -12.92 5.36
N LEU A 87 21.89 -12.27 6.53
CA LEU A 87 20.67 -11.56 6.90
C LEU A 87 20.55 -10.25 6.12
N ASP A 88 19.70 -10.25 5.10
CA ASP A 88 19.24 -9.01 4.48
C ASP A 88 17.95 -8.53 5.16
N ARG A 89 17.87 -7.21 5.38
CA ARG A 89 16.66 -6.55 5.88
C ARG A 89 15.99 -5.81 4.74
N LEU A 90 14.84 -6.32 4.33
CA LEU A 90 14.02 -5.70 3.31
C LEU A 90 12.91 -4.90 3.97
N CYS A 91 12.56 -3.78 3.35
CA CYS A 91 11.59 -2.84 3.92
C CYS A 91 10.72 -2.25 2.82
N TRP A 92 9.42 -2.41 2.98
CA TRP A 92 8.42 -1.80 2.13
C TRP A 92 7.43 -0.99 2.95
N VAL A 93 6.78 -0.02 2.33
CA VAL A 93 5.78 0.79 2.99
C VAL A 93 4.65 1.15 2.04
N THR A 94 3.45 1.23 2.58
CA THR A 94 2.28 1.77 1.89
C THR A 94 1.57 2.75 2.82
N ALA A 95 1.06 3.84 2.27
CA ALA A 95 0.37 4.88 3.01
C ALA A 95 -0.67 5.58 2.11
N GLY A 96 -1.38 6.55 2.69
CA GLY A 96 -2.42 7.28 1.97
C GLY A 96 -3.81 6.64 2.08
N HIS A 97 -4.01 5.76 3.07
CA HIS A 97 -5.28 5.09 3.33
C HIS A 97 -6.08 5.86 4.37
N GLY A 98 -7.41 5.80 4.32
CA GLY A 98 -8.27 6.47 5.32
C GLY A 98 -8.09 5.88 6.72
N GLY A 99 -7.92 4.56 6.80
CA GLY A 99 -7.59 3.86 8.03
C GLY A 99 -6.87 2.55 7.72
N ILE A 100 -6.08 2.08 8.69
CA ILE A 100 -5.37 0.80 8.68
C ILE A 100 -5.57 0.15 10.04
N ASP A 101 -5.74 -1.18 10.05
CA ASP A 101 -5.74 -1.97 11.29
C ASP A 101 -4.71 -3.11 11.16
N VAL A 102 -3.46 -2.83 11.56
CA VAL A 102 -2.41 -3.86 11.55
C VAL A 102 -2.76 -5.00 12.51
N ASP A 103 -3.40 -4.71 13.64
CA ASP A 103 -3.77 -5.67 14.66
C ASP A 103 -4.93 -6.60 14.25
N ALA A 104 -5.68 -6.26 13.21
CA ALA A 104 -6.65 -7.15 12.59
C ALA A 104 -6.11 -7.91 11.36
N THR A 105 -4.81 -7.80 11.07
CA THR A 105 -4.20 -8.50 9.92
C THR A 105 -4.35 -10.01 10.04
N THR A 106 -4.79 -10.61 8.93
CA THR A 106 -4.90 -12.07 8.76
C THR A 106 -3.80 -12.59 7.85
N SER A 107 -3.43 -13.86 8.04
CA SER A 107 -2.38 -14.52 7.26
C SER A 107 -2.80 -15.89 6.77
N SER A 108 -2.22 -16.32 5.66
CA SER A 108 -2.29 -17.68 5.15
C SER A 108 -0.95 -18.05 4.50
N TYR A 109 -0.54 -19.30 4.58
CA TYR A 109 0.72 -19.77 4.02
C TYR A 109 0.47 -20.91 3.06
N ASP A 110 1.09 -20.83 1.89
CA ASP A 110 1.15 -21.90 0.89
C ASP A 110 2.64 -22.17 0.59
N PRO A 111 3.14 -23.41 0.71
CA PRO A 111 4.56 -23.72 0.46
C PRO A 111 5.06 -23.41 -0.96
N ALA A 112 4.19 -23.39 -1.96
CA ALA A 112 4.55 -23.09 -3.34
C ALA A 112 4.56 -21.59 -3.64
N GLU A 113 3.78 -20.81 -2.91
CA GLU A 113 3.57 -19.38 -3.19
C GLU A 113 4.19 -18.47 -2.14
N GLY A 114 4.15 -18.85 -0.86
CA GLY A 114 4.68 -18.10 0.29
C GLY A 114 3.61 -17.64 1.28
N LEU A 115 3.97 -16.67 2.12
CA LEU A 115 3.10 -16.06 3.12
C LEU A 115 2.23 -14.98 2.48
N THR A 116 0.92 -15.12 2.55
CA THR A 116 -0.03 -14.08 2.12
C THR A 116 -0.60 -13.37 3.36
N LEU A 117 -0.52 -12.04 3.37
CA LEU A 117 -1.10 -11.18 4.40
C LEU A 117 -2.26 -10.36 3.82
N SER A 118 -3.28 -10.13 4.64
CA SER A 118 -4.41 -9.26 4.34
C SER A 118 -4.62 -8.29 5.49
N VAL A 119 -4.23 -7.03 5.26
CA VAL A 119 -4.33 -5.93 6.24
C VAL A 119 -5.62 -5.17 5.98
N PRO A 120 -6.58 -5.12 6.93
CA PRO A 120 -7.78 -4.31 6.79
C PRO A 120 -7.45 -2.84 6.61
N THR A 121 -8.17 -2.19 5.68
CA THR A 121 -8.01 -0.78 5.37
C THR A 121 -9.35 -0.13 5.12
N SER A 122 -9.39 1.18 5.16
CA SER A 122 -10.54 1.96 4.71
C SER A 122 -10.10 3.13 3.84
N ARG A 123 -11.03 3.69 3.06
CA ARG A 123 -10.83 4.93 2.29
C ARG A 123 -12.08 5.80 2.36
N HIS A 124 -11.92 7.09 2.17
CA HIS A 124 -13.07 7.98 2.01
C HIS A 124 -13.63 7.92 0.59
N SER A 125 -14.96 7.88 0.50
CA SER A 125 -15.72 8.05 -0.73
C SER A 125 -15.60 9.50 -1.20
N GLN A 126 -15.21 9.69 -2.46
CA GLN A 126 -15.14 11.02 -3.07
C GLN A 126 -16.54 11.60 -3.35
N GLU A 127 -17.59 10.78 -3.35
CA GLU A 127 -18.96 11.21 -3.65
C GLU A 127 -19.63 11.86 -2.44
N ASP A 128 -19.50 11.24 -1.27
CA ASP A 128 -20.25 11.60 -0.06
C ASP A 128 -19.41 11.63 1.22
N GLY A 129 -18.10 11.36 1.14
CA GLY A 129 -17.19 11.36 2.28
C GLY A 129 -17.30 10.14 3.20
N SER A 130 -18.18 9.19 2.90
CA SER A 130 -18.37 7.97 3.69
C SER A 130 -17.12 7.09 3.71
N LEU A 131 -16.94 6.29 4.77
CA LEU A 131 -15.87 5.30 4.85
C LEU A 131 -16.24 4.03 4.08
N ILE A 132 -15.34 3.61 3.20
CA ILE A 132 -15.43 2.37 2.45
C ILE A 132 -14.35 1.43 2.95
N GLU A 133 -14.76 0.32 3.56
CA GLU A 133 -13.87 -0.73 4.04
C GLU A 133 -13.27 -1.56 2.90
N GLY A 134 -12.09 -2.10 3.16
CA GLY A 134 -11.31 -2.91 2.23
C GLY A 134 -10.18 -3.66 2.93
N ALA A 135 -9.26 -4.18 2.13
CA ALA A 135 -8.03 -4.75 2.62
C ALA A 135 -6.93 -4.64 1.56
N ILE A 136 -5.69 -4.45 2.00
CA ILE A 136 -4.51 -4.60 1.16
C ILE A 136 -4.02 -6.04 1.32
N ARG A 137 -3.97 -6.75 0.20
CA ARG A 137 -3.46 -8.12 0.13
C ARG A 137 -2.14 -8.14 -0.59
N PHE A 138 -1.19 -8.88 -0.03
CA PHE A 138 0.12 -9.05 -0.63
C PHE A 138 0.72 -10.36 -0.18
N ARG A 139 1.65 -10.85 -1.00
CA ARG A 139 2.38 -12.09 -0.76
C ARG A 139 3.85 -11.80 -0.55
N LEU A 140 4.44 -12.52 0.38
CA LEU A 140 5.84 -12.49 0.73
C LEU A 140 6.45 -13.85 0.47
N ASN A 141 7.52 -13.88 -0.31
CA ASN A 141 8.42 -15.01 -0.39
C ASN A 141 9.69 -14.65 0.38
N VAL A 142 9.83 -15.19 1.58
CA VAL A 142 10.92 -14.88 2.52
C VAL A 142 12.27 -15.39 1.98
N ASP A 143 12.28 -16.56 1.35
CA ASP A 143 13.51 -17.13 0.79
C ASP A 143 14.02 -16.32 -0.41
N ALA A 144 13.10 -15.85 -1.25
CA ALA A 144 13.42 -15.04 -2.42
C ALA A 144 13.55 -13.55 -2.13
N GLY A 145 13.15 -13.09 -0.94
CA GLY A 145 13.18 -11.67 -0.59
C GLY A 145 12.22 -10.81 -1.41
N THR A 146 11.00 -11.30 -1.71
CA THR A 146 10.08 -10.56 -2.59
C THR A 146 8.72 -10.30 -1.95
N LEU A 147 8.16 -9.13 -2.26
CA LEU A 147 6.78 -8.73 -1.98
C LEU A 147 6.01 -8.60 -3.30
N THR A 148 4.84 -9.23 -3.40
CA THR A 148 3.95 -9.14 -4.56
C THR A 148 2.55 -8.69 -4.13
N PRO A 149 2.07 -7.50 -4.58
CA PRO A 149 0.70 -7.06 -4.34
C PRO A 149 -0.32 -7.99 -5.02
N LEU A 150 -1.46 -8.21 -4.36
CA LEU A 150 -2.58 -9.01 -4.87
C LEU A 150 -3.80 -8.09 -4.98
N TYR A 151 -4.05 -7.54 -6.18
CA TYR A 151 -5.18 -6.65 -6.48
C TYR A 151 -6.50 -7.38 -6.64
#